data_AF-A0A2K0U8U4-F1
#
_entry.id   AF-A0A2K0U8U4-F1
#
_cell.length_a   1.000
_cell.length_b   1.000
_cell.length_c   1.000
_cell.angle_alpha   90.00
_cell.angle_beta   90.00
_cell.angle_gamma   90.00
#
_symmetry.space_group_name_H-M   'P 1'
#
loop_
_entity.id
_entity.type
_entity.pdbx_description
1 polymer ?
#
loop_
_entity_poly.entity_id
_entity_poly.type
_entity_poly.pdbx_seq_one_letter_code
_entity_poly.pdbx_strand_id
1 'polypeptide(L)'
;MPAKSFYSLKTKAVPVRYGLSKNIQDLLMALDDHHSGSIDAEEIGRLVRLSPKRRAAIANTITKCASIIKNQPNEIPTCCDVIEMCTELLEIADRKSPADGFPFFRLPVEIRERIFALMINNVFHTKCILPASNKPGTCKCPRFDRDNTFQTAQMKDLRHIFGPNLITLEFYRVLFRTKTFRFRCPCELRSHLMNNDILFDNVRKIVVQWSGPEAAKTFRLLNKVPKLKSLGIVISRLTYIHLNERSTLMKSYFPLAYKNTRLGDVLGLDELLEIRGLNRVEVMIAHSSRGGTQSNEMDRANLLDLLSGRLTQPKEFDHDTGL
;
A
#
# COMPACT_ATOMS: atom_id res chain seq x y z
N MET A 1 20.95 -1.80 -46.91
CA MET A 1 21.49 -0.71 -46.06
C MET A 1 21.89 -1.32 -44.73
N PRO A 2 23.07 -1.03 -44.15
CA PRO A 2 23.41 -1.59 -42.85
C PRO A 2 22.40 -1.09 -41.82
N ALA A 3 21.88 -1.98 -40.99
CA ALA A 3 20.86 -1.65 -40.01
C ALA A 3 21.41 -0.58 -39.05
N LYS A 4 20.68 0.53 -38.92
CA LYS A 4 20.93 1.57 -37.91
C LYS A 4 20.80 0.87 -36.56
N SER A 5 21.92 0.63 -35.90
CA SER A 5 21.93 -0.14 -34.65
C SER A 5 22.64 0.64 -33.56
N PHE A 6 22.05 0.64 -32.38
CA PHE A 6 22.66 1.19 -31.17
C PHE A 6 24.00 0.53 -30.83
N TYR A 7 24.18 -0.76 -31.16
CA TYR A 7 25.48 -1.43 -31.07
C TYR A 7 26.57 -0.70 -31.88
N SER A 8 26.26 -0.29 -33.11
CA SER A 8 27.19 0.45 -33.99
C SER A 8 27.52 1.86 -33.45
N LEU A 9 26.60 2.48 -32.72
CA LEU A 9 26.86 3.75 -32.04
C LEU A 9 27.72 3.58 -30.79
N LYS A 10 27.53 2.48 -30.05
CA LYS A 10 28.36 2.13 -28.88
C LYS A 10 29.81 1.89 -29.28
N THR A 11 30.08 1.17 -30.36
CA THR A 11 31.46 0.92 -30.82
C THR A 11 32.16 2.21 -31.22
N LYS A 12 31.43 3.21 -31.73
CA LYS A 12 31.93 4.57 -32.03
C LYS A 12 31.96 5.52 -30.82
N ALA A 13 31.68 5.01 -29.61
CA ALA A 13 31.59 5.77 -28.35
C ALA A 13 30.61 6.97 -28.37
N VAL A 14 29.63 6.96 -29.28
CA VAL A 14 28.66 8.05 -29.47
C VAL A 14 27.86 8.35 -28.19
N PRO A 15 27.39 7.36 -27.41
CA PRO A 15 26.64 7.65 -26.18
C PRO A 15 27.41 8.52 -25.17
N VAL A 16 28.72 8.30 -25.06
CA VAL A 16 29.60 9.06 -24.16
C VAL A 16 29.93 10.41 -24.78
N ARG A 17 30.38 10.42 -26.05
CA ARG A 17 30.76 11.65 -26.77
C ARG A 17 29.63 12.66 -26.86
N TYR A 18 28.41 12.18 -27.10
CA TYR A 18 27.22 13.03 -27.21
C TYR A 18 26.52 13.18 -25.86
N GLY A 19 27.05 12.62 -24.76
CA GLY A 19 26.44 12.68 -23.43
C GLY A 19 24.96 12.30 -23.44
N LEU A 20 24.63 11.15 -24.03
CA LEU A 20 23.28 10.63 -24.12
C LEU A 20 22.84 10.13 -22.74
N SER A 21 21.63 10.50 -22.32
CA SER A 21 21.08 10.07 -21.02
C SER A 21 20.87 8.55 -20.97
N LYS A 22 20.88 7.96 -19.77
CA LYS A 22 20.58 6.52 -19.60
C LYS A 22 19.21 6.14 -20.19
N ASN A 23 18.21 7.02 -20.05
CA ASN A 23 16.86 6.79 -20.58
C ASN A 23 16.85 6.60 -22.10
N ILE A 24 17.61 7.39 -22.86
CA ILE A 24 17.65 7.23 -24.32
C ILE A 24 18.50 6.04 -24.74
N GLN A 25 19.57 5.74 -24.00
CA GLN A 25 20.36 4.53 -24.24
C GLN A 25 19.54 3.25 -24.06
N ASP A 26 18.72 3.19 -23.00
CA ASP A 26 17.81 2.06 -22.76
C ASP A 26 16.76 1.94 -23.88
N LEU A 27 16.26 3.06 -24.41
CA LEU A 27 15.29 3.06 -25.51
C LEU A 27 15.90 2.65 -26.85
N LEU A 28 17.11 3.11 -27.17
CA LEU A 28 17.81 2.72 -28.41
C LEU A 28 18.20 1.24 -28.37
N MET A 29 18.54 0.72 -27.18
CA MET A 29 18.75 -0.72 -26.99
C MET A 29 17.46 -1.51 -27.20
N ALA A 30 16.33 -1.03 -26.65
CA ALA A 30 15.03 -1.66 -26.89
C ALA A 30 14.62 -1.62 -28.38
N LEU A 31 15.03 -0.58 -29.13
CA LEU A 31 14.79 -0.50 -30.58
C LEU A 31 15.57 -1.58 -31.34
N ASP A 32 16.85 -1.79 -31.01
CA ASP A 32 17.66 -2.89 -31.55
C ASP A 32 17.00 -4.25 -31.22
N ASP A 33 16.53 -4.43 -29.98
CA ASP A 33 15.83 -5.65 -29.56
C ASP A 33 14.55 -5.89 -30.39
N HIS A 34 13.81 -4.84 -30.74
CA HIS A 34 12.66 -4.92 -31.63
C HIS A 34 13.05 -5.26 -33.08
N HIS A 35 14.13 -4.68 -33.61
CA HIS A 35 14.63 -5.07 -34.93
C HIS A 35 15.10 -6.54 -34.95
N SER A 36 15.55 -7.07 -33.82
CA SER A 36 15.88 -8.50 -33.66
C SER A 36 14.67 -9.42 -33.45
N GLY A 37 13.46 -8.86 -33.28
CA GLY A 37 12.23 -9.60 -32.99
C GLY A 37 12.10 -10.08 -31.53
N SER A 38 12.95 -9.59 -30.62
CA SER A 38 12.93 -9.95 -29.20
C SER A 38 11.87 -9.18 -28.40
N ILE A 39 11.46 -8.00 -28.89
CA ILE A 39 10.47 -7.12 -28.25
C ILE A 39 9.46 -6.66 -29.30
N ASP A 40 8.18 -6.64 -28.94
CA ASP A 40 7.11 -6.15 -29.81
C ASP A 40 7.07 -4.61 -29.87
N ALA A 41 6.65 -4.06 -31.02
CA ALA A 41 6.49 -2.62 -31.22
C ALA A 41 5.59 -1.97 -30.14
N GLU A 42 4.59 -2.70 -29.65
CA GLU A 42 3.70 -2.22 -28.61
C GLU A 42 4.39 -2.03 -27.25
N GLU A 43 5.35 -2.90 -26.92
CA GLU A 43 6.13 -2.77 -25.69
C GLU A 43 7.02 -1.53 -25.72
N ILE A 44 7.72 -1.27 -26.84
CA ILE A 44 8.44 -0.01 -27.05
C ILE A 44 7.49 1.19 -26.92
N GLY A 45 6.33 1.12 -27.57
CA GLY A 45 5.33 2.19 -27.49
C GLY A 45 4.90 2.45 -26.04
N ARG A 46 4.71 1.41 -25.23
CA ARG A 46 4.42 1.54 -23.79
C ARG A 46 5.59 2.17 -23.02
N LEU A 47 6.83 1.79 -23.28
CA LEU A 47 8.02 2.37 -22.63
C LEU A 47 8.12 3.88 -22.84
N VAL A 48 7.71 4.37 -24.01
CA VAL A 48 7.71 5.80 -24.36
C VAL A 48 6.45 6.52 -23.84
N ARG A 49 5.25 5.96 -24.05
CA ARG A 49 3.97 6.58 -23.64
C ARG A 49 3.81 6.71 -22.13
N LEU A 50 4.22 5.69 -21.36
CA LEU A 50 3.99 5.63 -19.92
C LEU A 50 5.03 6.41 -19.09
N SER A 51 6.13 6.87 -19.70
CA SER A 51 7.20 7.58 -19.01
C SER A 51 7.47 8.94 -19.66
N PRO A 52 6.97 10.04 -19.06
CA PRO A 52 7.23 11.40 -19.55
C PRO A 52 8.73 11.71 -19.65
N LYS A 53 9.54 11.16 -18.72
CA LYS A 53 11.00 11.32 -18.71
C LYS A 53 11.66 10.67 -19.93
N ARG A 54 11.16 9.51 -20.38
CA ARG A 54 11.66 8.82 -21.58
C ARG A 54 11.25 9.56 -22.85
N ARG A 55 10.00 10.03 -22.96
CA ARG A 55 9.57 10.86 -24.10
C ARG A 55 10.36 12.18 -24.19
N ALA A 56 10.60 12.85 -23.06
CA ALA A 56 11.45 14.04 -23.02
C ALA A 56 12.91 13.74 -23.40
N ALA A 57 13.45 12.58 -23.02
CA ALA A 57 14.81 12.18 -23.40
C ALA A 57 14.99 12.04 -24.91
N ILE A 58 13.96 11.61 -25.64
CA ILE A 58 13.96 11.56 -27.11
C ILE A 58 14.07 12.97 -27.69
N ALA A 59 13.15 13.88 -27.31
CA ALA A 59 13.15 15.26 -27.79
C ALA A 59 14.48 15.98 -27.49
N ASN A 60 14.98 15.85 -26.25
CA ASN A 60 16.27 16.43 -25.85
C ASN A 60 17.44 15.89 -26.67
N THR A 61 17.41 14.60 -27.04
CA THR A 61 18.45 13.98 -27.86
C THR A 61 18.44 14.51 -29.29
N ILE A 62 17.25 14.71 -29.88
CA ILE A 62 17.09 15.33 -31.20
C ILE A 62 17.63 16.77 -31.18
N THR A 63 17.25 17.57 -30.18
CA THR A 63 17.77 18.94 -30.02
C THR A 63 19.28 18.96 -29.86
N LYS A 64 19.84 18.01 -29.11
CA LYS A 64 21.30 17.87 -28.92
C LYS A 64 22.00 17.54 -30.23
N CYS A 65 21.48 16.59 -31.01
CA CYS A 65 22.03 16.26 -32.32
C CYS A 65 21.96 17.45 -33.28
N ALA A 66 20.86 18.22 -33.28
CA ALA A 66 20.74 19.44 -34.07
C ALA A 66 21.80 20.50 -33.68
N SER A 67 22.10 20.64 -32.39
CA SER A 67 23.16 21.55 -31.92
C SER A 67 24.56 21.10 -32.33
N ILE A 68 24.83 19.79 -32.33
CA ILE A 68 26.11 19.21 -32.78
C ILE A 68 26.29 19.43 -34.28
N ILE A 69 25.25 19.18 -35.09
CA ILE A 69 25.27 19.42 -36.55
C ILE A 69 25.67 20.86 -36.87
N LYS A 70 25.13 21.84 -36.13
CA LYS A 70 25.43 23.26 -36.33
C LYS A 70 26.90 23.60 -36.06
N ASN A 71 27.54 22.93 -35.11
CA ASN A 71 28.89 23.24 -34.66
C ASN A 71 29.97 22.33 -35.29
N GLN A 72 29.60 21.13 -35.75
CA GLN A 72 30.51 20.07 -36.20
C GLN A 72 29.91 19.37 -37.43
N PRO A 73 30.09 19.89 -38.64
CA PRO A 73 29.50 19.32 -39.86
C PRO A 73 30.02 17.91 -40.19
N ASN A 74 31.19 17.53 -39.68
CA ASN A 74 31.73 16.17 -39.86
C ASN A 74 30.91 15.09 -39.13
N GLU A 75 30.12 15.47 -38.13
CA GLU A 75 29.29 14.54 -37.34
C GLU A 75 27.85 14.43 -37.85
N ILE A 76 27.51 15.12 -38.93
CA ILE A 76 26.19 15.07 -39.59
C ILE A 76 25.68 13.63 -39.77
N PRO A 77 26.43 12.68 -40.38
CA PRO A 77 25.91 11.34 -40.61
C PRO A 77 25.53 10.62 -39.30
N THR A 78 26.38 10.68 -38.28
CA THR A 78 26.11 10.07 -36.97
C THR A 78 24.91 10.72 -36.28
N CYS A 79 24.77 12.05 -36.36
CA CYS A 79 23.63 12.76 -35.80
C CYS A 79 22.32 12.43 -36.53
N CYS A 80 22.35 12.27 -37.85
CA CYS A 80 21.20 11.80 -38.63
C CYS A 80 20.77 10.40 -38.19
N ASP A 81 21.70 9.45 -38.03
CA ASP A 81 21.39 8.09 -37.56
C ASP A 81 20.67 8.12 -36.20
N VAL A 82 21.16 8.94 -35.26
CA VAL A 82 20.55 9.08 -33.92
C VAL A 82 19.15 9.70 -34.00
N ILE A 83 18.98 10.75 -34.82
CA ILE A 83 17.69 11.41 -35.00
C ILE A 83 16.69 10.44 -35.62
N GLU A 84 17.09 9.67 -36.63
CA GLU A 84 16.21 8.72 -37.31
C GLU A 84 15.72 7.62 -36.38
N MET A 85 16.60 7.05 -35.53
CA MET A 85 16.16 6.09 -34.50
C MET A 85 15.25 6.74 -33.45
N CYS A 86 15.50 8.00 -33.08
CA CYS A 86 14.63 8.75 -32.18
C CYS A 86 13.24 8.99 -32.80
N THR A 87 13.17 9.28 -34.10
CA THR A 87 11.90 9.44 -34.80
C THR A 87 11.17 8.11 -34.97
N GLU A 88 11.87 7.02 -35.23
CA GLU A 88 11.27 5.67 -35.28
C GLU A 88 10.63 5.29 -33.94
N LEU A 89 11.31 5.58 -32.82
CA LEU A 89 10.74 5.39 -31.48
C LEU A 89 9.45 6.21 -31.27
N LEU A 90 9.39 7.45 -31.79
CA LEU A 90 8.19 8.28 -31.72
C LEU A 90 7.07 7.75 -32.62
N GLU A 91 7.39 7.30 -33.83
CA GLU A 91 6.41 6.70 -34.74
C GLU A 91 5.79 5.44 -34.12
N ILE A 92 6.60 4.56 -33.53
CA ILE A 92 6.12 3.37 -32.81
C ILE A 92 5.25 3.79 -31.61
N ALA A 93 5.64 4.82 -30.88
CA ALA A 93 4.91 5.30 -29.72
C ALA A 93 3.59 6.02 -30.06
N ASP A 94 3.51 6.67 -31.22
CA ASP A 94 2.34 7.45 -31.64
C ASP A 94 1.34 6.59 -32.46
N ARG A 95 1.71 5.36 -32.86
CA ARG A 95 0.75 4.36 -33.36
C ARG A 95 -0.33 4.10 -32.30
N LYS A 96 -1.60 4.13 -32.74
CA LYS A 96 -2.74 3.74 -31.90
C LYS A 96 -2.52 2.32 -31.40
N SER A 97 -2.55 2.13 -30.08
CA SER A 97 -2.47 0.80 -29.49
C SER A 97 -3.60 -0.07 -30.06
N PRO A 98 -3.37 -1.37 -30.34
CA PRO A 98 -4.45 -2.28 -30.70
C PRO A 98 -5.59 -2.16 -29.67
N ALA A 99 -6.84 -2.14 -30.12
CA ALA A 99 -8.00 -2.06 -29.24
C ALA A 99 -8.12 -3.30 -28.32
N ASP A 100 -7.48 -4.40 -28.72
CA ASP A 100 -7.35 -5.63 -27.94
C ASP A 100 -6.32 -5.42 -26.82
N GLY A 101 -6.76 -4.79 -25.74
CA GLY A 101 -5.98 -4.72 -24.51
C GLY A 101 -5.69 -6.11 -23.96
N PHE A 102 -4.68 -6.20 -23.09
CA PHE A 102 -4.33 -7.44 -22.40
C PHE A 102 -5.58 -8.10 -21.81
N PRO A 103 -5.90 -9.37 -22.16
CA PRO A 103 -7.17 -10.01 -21.80
C PRO A 103 -7.15 -10.49 -20.35
N PHE A 104 -6.91 -9.57 -19.41
CA PHE A 104 -6.79 -9.83 -17.98
C PHE A 104 -7.96 -10.65 -17.44
N PHE A 105 -9.17 -10.37 -17.91
CA PHE A 105 -10.40 -11.05 -17.49
C PHE A 105 -10.48 -12.52 -17.91
N ARG A 106 -9.74 -12.93 -18.96
CA ARG A 106 -9.70 -14.33 -19.43
C ARG A 106 -8.66 -15.18 -18.70
N LEU A 107 -7.78 -14.56 -17.91
CA LEU A 107 -6.76 -15.29 -17.16
C LEU A 107 -7.40 -16.12 -16.04
N PRO A 108 -6.84 -17.27 -15.66
CA PRO A 108 -7.22 -17.98 -14.45
C PRO A 108 -7.11 -17.11 -13.19
N VAL A 109 -7.96 -17.38 -12.20
CA VAL A 109 -8.07 -16.60 -10.95
C VAL A 109 -6.71 -16.52 -10.24
N GLU A 110 -5.94 -17.59 -10.25
CA GLU A 110 -4.63 -17.70 -9.60
C GLU A 110 -3.62 -16.72 -10.20
N ILE A 111 -3.64 -16.54 -11.53
CA ILE A 111 -2.78 -15.59 -12.22
C ILE A 111 -3.24 -14.16 -11.91
N ARG A 112 -4.56 -13.90 -11.94
CA ARG A 112 -5.12 -12.59 -11.57
C ARG A 112 -4.76 -12.20 -10.15
N GLU A 113 -4.84 -13.12 -9.19
CA GLU A 113 -4.46 -12.86 -7.79
C GLU A 113 -2.97 -12.48 -7.65
N ARG A 114 -2.08 -13.15 -8.41
CA ARG A 114 -0.65 -12.79 -8.42
C ARG A 114 -0.42 -11.40 -9.00
N ILE A 115 -1.10 -11.06 -10.09
CA ILE A 115 -1.04 -9.72 -10.69
C ILE A 115 -1.55 -8.68 -9.69
N PHE A 116 -2.68 -8.92 -9.03
CA PHE A 116 -3.19 -8.03 -8.01
C PHE A 116 -2.21 -7.85 -6.85
N ALA A 117 -1.59 -8.93 -6.37
CA ALA A 117 -0.58 -8.85 -5.33
C ALA A 117 0.62 -7.96 -5.75
N LEU A 118 1.07 -8.07 -7.00
CA LEU A 118 2.11 -7.20 -7.55
C LEU A 118 1.65 -5.75 -7.62
N MET A 119 0.45 -5.48 -8.14
CA MET A 119 -0.13 -4.13 -8.18
C MET A 119 -0.21 -3.52 -6.78
N ILE A 120 -0.73 -4.27 -5.82
CA ILE A 120 -0.90 -3.85 -4.43
C ILE A 120 0.45 -3.55 -3.78
N ASN A 121 1.48 -4.37 -4.01
CA ASN A 121 2.81 -4.16 -3.43
C ASN A 121 3.58 -3.00 -4.10
N ASN A 122 3.30 -2.72 -5.37
CA ASN A 122 3.85 -1.56 -6.07
C ASN A 122 3.23 -0.24 -5.58
N VAL A 123 1.93 -0.24 -5.24
CA VAL A 123 1.25 0.96 -4.70
C VAL A 123 1.53 1.12 -3.20
N PHE A 124 1.49 0.02 -2.45
CA PHE A 124 1.72 -0.02 -1.01
C PHE A 124 3.00 -0.77 -0.71
N HIS A 125 4.14 -0.07 -0.71
CA HIS A 125 5.42 -0.69 -0.38
C HIS A 125 5.46 -1.26 1.05
N THR A 126 4.69 -0.66 1.97
CA THR A 126 4.58 -1.12 3.36
C THR A 126 3.57 -2.25 3.51
N LYS A 127 3.81 -3.14 4.49
CA LYS A 127 2.83 -4.18 4.88
C LYS A 127 1.64 -3.57 5.65
N CYS A 128 1.86 -2.44 6.29
CA CYS A 128 0.85 -1.68 7.02
C CYS A 128 0.31 -0.54 6.16
N ILE A 129 -1.00 -0.33 6.21
CA ILE A 129 -1.72 0.74 5.51
C ILE A 129 -2.57 1.51 6.53
N LEU A 130 -2.53 2.84 6.46
CA LEU A 130 -3.46 3.70 7.19
C LEU A 130 -4.72 3.92 6.35
N PRO A 131 -5.93 3.64 6.83
CA PRO A 131 -7.16 4.02 6.13
C PRO A 131 -7.18 5.51 5.77
N ALA A 132 -7.49 5.85 4.52
CA ALA A 132 -7.64 7.25 4.14
C ALA A 132 -8.94 7.82 4.69
N SER A 133 -8.85 8.92 5.41
CA SER A 133 -10.00 9.64 5.94
C SER A 133 -10.35 10.79 4.99
N ASN A 134 -11.24 10.57 4.01
CA ASN A 134 -11.68 11.63 3.08
C ASN A 134 -12.50 12.73 3.78
N LYS A 135 -13.00 12.46 4.99
CA LYS A 135 -13.69 13.42 5.84
C LYS A 135 -12.98 13.42 7.20
N PRO A 136 -12.63 14.57 7.79
CA PRO A 136 -12.14 14.59 9.15
C PRO A 136 -13.20 13.96 10.05
N GLY A 137 -12.97 12.74 10.51
CA GLY A 137 -13.86 12.07 11.44
C GLY A 137 -14.04 12.93 12.70
N THR A 138 -15.12 12.70 13.45
CA THR A 138 -15.40 13.36 14.73
C THR A 138 -14.38 13.04 15.84
N CYS A 139 -13.38 12.22 15.52
CA CYS A 139 -12.33 11.82 16.43
C CYS A 139 -11.41 13.00 16.77
N LYS A 140 -11.33 13.31 18.06
CA LYS A 140 -10.43 14.33 18.64
C LYS A 140 -9.12 13.74 19.21
N CYS A 141 -8.81 12.47 18.93
CA CYS A 141 -7.58 11.84 19.43
C CYS A 141 -6.34 12.42 18.74
N PRO A 142 -5.17 12.40 19.40
CA PRO A 142 -3.92 12.90 18.83
C PRO A 142 -3.58 12.26 17.47
N ARG A 143 -3.13 13.07 16.52
CA ARG A 143 -2.72 12.62 15.18
C ARG A 143 -1.20 12.45 15.13
N PHE A 144 -0.75 11.23 14.85
CA PHE A 144 0.65 10.93 14.55
C PHE A 144 0.73 10.58 13.06
N ASP A 145 1.36 11.44 12.26
CA ASP A 145 1.58 11.22 10.82
C ASP A 145 2.85 10.41 10.62
N ARG A 146 2.81 9.36 9.75
CA ARG A 146 3.99 8.78 9.05
C ARG A 146 3.79 7.57 8.12
N ASP A 147 2.58 7.16 7.71
CA ASP A 147 2.44 5.99 6.79
C ASP A 147 1.56 6.26 5.55
N ASN A 148 1.67 5.36 4.56
CA ASN A 148 0.91 5.38 3.31
C ASN A 148 -0.60 5.15 3.53
N THR A 149 -1.43 5.93 2.84
CA THR A 149 -2.89 5.94 3.01
C THR A 149 -3.62 4.99 2.04
N PHE A 150 -4.64 4.27 2.53
CA PHE A 150 -5.43 3.24 1.85
C PHE A 150 -6.19 3.71 0.62
N GLN A 151 -6.38 5.01 0.44
CA GLN A 151 -7.03 5.56 -0.75
C GLN A 151 -6.12 6.61 -1.37
N THR A 152 -5.10 6.12 -2.07
CA THR A 152 -4.35 6.94 -3.02
C THR A 152 -5.26 7.32 -4.19
N ALA A 153 -4.90 8.36 -4.95
CA ALA A 153 -5.64 8.74 -6.16
C ALA A 153 -5.82 7.52 -7.11
N GLN A 154 -4.77 6.71 -7.25
CA GLN A 154 -4.77 5.48 -8.06
C GLN A 154 -5.82 4.45 -7.62
N MET A 155 -6.14 4.39 -6.31
CA MET A 155 -7.18 3.47 -5.81
C MET A 155 -8.60 3.96 -6.07
N LYS A 156 -8.83 5.27 -6.19
CA LYS A 156 -10.14 5.83 -6.54
C LYS A 156 -10.52 5.46 -7.97
N ASP A 157 -9.51 5.38 -8.85
CA ASP A 157 -9.69 4.99 -10.24
C ASP A 157 -9.97 3.51 -10.43
N LEU A 158 -9.79 2.64 -9.42
CA LEU A 158 -10.02 1.20 -9.56
C LEU A 158 -11.46 0.85 -9.96
N ARG A 159 -12.44 1.62 -9.49
CA ARG A 159 -13.84 1.45 -9.92
C ARG A 159 -14.02 1.82 -11.39
N HIS A 160 -13.25 2.76 -11.91
CA HIS A 160 -13.22 3.13 -13.32
C HIS A 160 -12.42 2.12 -14.16
N ILE A 161 -11.37 1.52 -13.59
CA ILE A 161 -10.49 0.54 -14.27
C ILE A 161 -11.15 -0.84 -14.36
N PHE A 162 -11.81 -1.30 -13.29
CA PHE A 162 -12.37 -2.65 -13.21
C PHE A 162 -13.90 -2.70 -13.25
N GLY A 163 -14.58 -1.56 -13.16
CA GLY A 163 -16.04 -1.48 -13.05
C GLY A 163 -16.59 -1.98 -11.70
N PRO A 164 -17.93 -2.00 -11.54
CA PRO A 164 -18.60 -2.51 -10.33
C PRO A 164 -18.62 -4.05 -10.23
N ASN A 165 -17.66 -4.73 -10.84
CA ASN A 165 -17.72 -6.17 -11.13
C ASN A 165 -17.01 -7.06 -10.09
N LEU A 166 -17.18 -8.38 -10.24
CA LEU A 166 -16.49 -9.46 -9.51
C LEU A 166 -14.98 -9.20 -9.32
N ILE A 167 -14.35 -8.57 -10.30
CA ILE A 167 -12.92 -8.28 -10.35
C ILE A 167 -12.49 -7.27 -9.27
N THR A 168 -13.34 -6.28 -9.01
CA THR A 168 -13.12 -5.33 -7.91
C THR A 168 -13.18 -6.05 -6.55
N LEU A 169 -14.07 -7.05 -6.41
CA LEU A 169 -14.14 -7.88 -5.22
C LEU A 169 -12.92 -8.81 -5.09
N GLU A 170 -12.43 -9.39 -6.19
CA GLU A 170 -11.18 -10.16 -6.20
C GLU A 170 -9.99 -9.30 -5.77
N PHE A 171 -9.88 -8.09 -6.29
CA PHE A 171 -8.84 -7.13 -5.89
C PHE A 171 -8.90 -6.85 -4.38
N TYR A 172 -10.07 -6.49 -3.85
CA TYR A 172 -10.23 -6.23 -2.41
C TYR A 172 -9.92 -7.48 -1.58
N ARG A 173 -10.33 -8.67 -2.03
CA ARG A 173 -9.99 -9.92 -1.37
C ARG A 173 -8.48 -10.11 -1.22
N VAL A 174 -7.70 -9.84 -2.27
CA VAL A 174 -6.23 -9.92 -2.22
C VAL A 174 -5.65 -8.83 -1.31
N LEU A 175 -6.16 -7.60 -1.41
CA LEU A 175 -5.71 -6.47 -0.59
C LEU A 175 -5.88 -6.71 0.91
N PHE A 176 -7.07 -7.11 1.35
CA PHE A 176 -7.35 -7.36 2.77
C PHE A 176 -6.70 -8.63 3.31
N ARG A 177 -6.30 -9.57 2.44
CA ARG A 177 -5.49 -10.75 2.82
C ARG A 177 -4.02 -10.39 3.04
N THR A 178 -3.48 -9.55 2.16
CA THR A 178 -2.04 -9.25 2.13
C THR A 178 -1.64 -8.17 3.13
N LYS A 179 -2.47 -7.13 3.29
CA LYS A 179 -2.13 -5.93 4.06
C LYS A 179 -2.73 -5.91 5.46
N THR A 180 -2.06 -5.17 6.34
CA THR A 180 -2.50 -4.92 7.71
C THR A 180 -2.97 -3.49 7.84
N PHE A 181 -4.16 -3.29 8.41
CA PHE A 181 -4.77 -1.98 8.52
C PHE A 181 -4.47 -1.39 9.88
N ARG A 182 -3.69 -0.32 9.89
CA ARG A 182 -3.29 0.38 11.12
C ARG A 182 -4.25 1.55 11.37
N PHE A 183 -4.72 1.69 12.60
CA PHE A 183 -5.60 2.77 13.02
C PHE A 183 -4.97 3.50 14.21
N ARG A 184 -5.08 4.82 14.24
CA ARG A 184 -4.45 5.65 15.28
C ARG A 184 -5.18 5.55 16.61
N CYS A 185 -6.48 5.28 16.55
CA CYS A 185 -7.29 5.05 17.73
C CYS A 185 -8.54 4.23 17.38
N PRO A 186 -9.22 3.67 18.38
CA PRO A 186 -10.51 3.00 18.23
C PRO A 186 -11.59 3.94 17.67
N CYS A 187 -11.61 5.23 18.01
CA CYS A 187 -12.58 6.18 17.44
C CYS A 187 -12.51 6.24 15.90
N GLU A 188 -11.29 6.27 15.36
CA GLU A 188 -11.04 6.26 13.92
C GLU A 188 -11.45 4.91 13.32
N LEU A 189 -11.03 3.81 13.95
CA LEU A 189 -11.41 2.46 13.55
C LEU A 189 -12.92 2.28 13.47
N ARG A 190 -13.66 2.72 14.49
CA ARG A 190 -15.13 2.68 14.51
C ARG A 190 -15.73 3.47 13.36
N SER A 191 -15.24 4.69 13.12
CA SER A 191 -15.71 5.51 12.01
C SER A 191 -15.52 4.80 10.66
N HIS A 192 -14.38 4.14 10.47
CA HIS A 192 -14.11 3.40 9.24
C HIS A 192 -14.96 2.13 9.12
N LEU A 193 -15.14 1.37 10.20
CA LEU A 193 -15.98 0.17 10.19
C LEU A 193 -17.47 0.47 9.99
N MET A 194 -17.95 1.63 10.45
CA MET A 194 -19.36 2.03 10.31
C MET A 194 -19.68 2.66 8.94
N ASN A 195 -18.70 3.30 8.29
CA ASN A 195 -18.92 4.04 7.05
C ASN A 195 -18.38 3.32 5.80
N ASN A 196 -17.77 2.14 5.95
CA ASN A 196 -17.14 1.42 4.85
C ASN A 196 -17.40 -0.08 4.95
N ASP A 197 -18.51 -0.52 4.35
CA ASP A 197 -18.95 -1.92 4.32
C ASP A 197 -17.88 -2.84 3.71
N ILE A 198 -17.17 -2.37 2.67
CA ILE A 198 -16.09 -3.13 2.03
C ILE A 198 -14.98 -3.47 3.03
N LEU A 199 -14.62 -2.51 3.88
CA LEU A 199 -13.64 -2.74 4.96
C LEU A 199 -14.21 -3.69 6.01
N PHE A 200 -15.44 -3.44 6.47
CA PHE A 200 -16.10 -4.24 7.50
C PHE A 200 -16.18 -5.72 7.10
N ASP A 201 -16.60 -6.02 5.87
CA ASP A 201 -16.82 -7.39 5.41
C ASP A 201 -15.55 -8.16 5.08
N ASN A 202 -14.43 -7.47 4.86
CA ASN A 202 -13.23 -8.09 4.28
C ASN A 202 -11.97 -7.96 5.11
N VAL A 203 -11.89 -7.02 6.05
CA VAL A 203 -10.68 -6.79 6.84
C VAL A 203 -10.30 -8.04 7.64
N ARG A 204 -9.03 -8.43 7.54
CA ARG A 204 -8.51 -9.63 8.23
C ARG A 204 -7.47 -9.31 9.31
N LYS A 205 -6.74 -8.22 9.15
CA LYS A 205 -5.61 -7.86 10.01
C LYS A 205 -5.73 -6.41 10.40
N ILE A 206 -5.96 -6.14 11.67
CA ILE A 206 -6.11 -4.80 12.22
C ILE A 206 -5.02 -4.58 13.27
N VAL A 207 -4.40 -3.41 13.23
CA VAL A 207 -3.57 -2.90 14.32
C VAL A 207 -4.18 -1.58 14.77
N VAL A 208 -4.48 -1.43 16.06
CA VAL A 208 -5.06 -0.20 16.58
C VAL A 208 -4.33 0.23 17.84
N GLN A 209 -4.01 1.52 17.94
CA GLN A 209 -3.50 2.08 19.18
C GLN A 209 -4.65 2.34 20.16
N TRP A 210 -4.61 1.66 21.30
CA TRP A 210 -5.67 1.73 22.30
C TRP A 210 -5.62 3.07 22.99
N SER A 211 -6.60 3.93 22.68
CA SER A 211 -6.73 5.29 23.22
C SER A 211 -8.14 5.81 22.96
N GLY A 212 -8.52 6.93 23.55
CA GLY A 212 -9.77 7.63 23.21
C GLY A 212 -11.05 7.05 23.83
N PRO A 213 -12.15 7.84 23.79
CA PRO A 213 -13.38 7.56 24.53
C PRO A 213 -14.28 6.49 23.88
N GLU A 214 -13.99 6.09 22.65
CA GLU A 214 -14.84 5.14 21.89
C GLU A 214 -14.29 3.70 21.92
N ALA A 215 -13.28 3.42 22.76
CA ALA A 215 -12.60 2.12 22.82
C ALA A 215 -13.57 0.94 23.03
N ALA A 216 -14.39 0.98 24.09
CA ALA A 216 -15.39 -0.04 24.39
C ALA A 216 -16.33 -0.32 23.20
N LYS A 217 -16.98 0.72 22.67
CA LYS A 217 -17.91 0.58 21.53
C LYS A 217 -17.23 0.02 20.28
N THR A 218 -15.97 0.37 20.06
CA THR A 218 -15.18 -0.12 18.92
C THR A 218 -14.83 -1.60 19.08
N PHE A 219 -14.43 -2.03 20.26
CA PHE A 219 -14.08 -3.43 20.50
C PHE A 219 -15.30 -4.35 20.47
N ARG A 220 -16.48 -3.90 20.94
CA ARG A 220 -17.75 -4.61 20.69
C ARG A 220 -18.04 -4.76 19.19
N LEU A 221 -17.72 -3.72 18.41
CA LEU A 221 -17.89 -3.77 16.96
C LEU A 221 -16.91 -4.74 16.29
N LEU A 222 -15.67 -4.84 16.79
CA LEU A 222 -14.69 -5.81 16.27
C LEU A 222 -15.17 -7.26 16.40
N ASN A 223 -15.92 -7.59 17.45
CA ASN A 223 -16.48 -8.94 17.60
C ASN A 223 -17.46 -9.30 16.46
N LYS A 224 -18.09 -8.27 15.85
CA LYS A 224 -19.02 -8.43 14.72
C LYS A 224 -18.33 -8.48 13.36
N VAL A 225 -17.02 -8.25 13.29
CA VAL A 225 -16.28 -8.27 12.02
C VAL A 225 -16.08 -9.73 11.57
N PRO A 226 -16.65 -10.15 10.43
CA PRO A 226 -16.78 -11.57 10.10
C PRO A 226 -15.45 -12.25 9.76
N LYS A 227 -14.52 -11.53 9.10
CA LYS A 227 -13.28 -12.11 8.56
C LYS A 227 -12.02 -11.72 9.36
N LEU A 228 -12.17 -11.12 10.54
CA LEU A 228 -11.05 -10.71 11.36
C LEU A 228 -10.27 -11.94 11.84
N LYS A 229 -8.97 -12.01 11.53
CA LYS A 229 -8.08 -13.11 11.91
C LYS A 229 -6.91 -12.66 12.77
N SER A 230 -6.54 -11.38 12.72
CA SER A 230 -5.42 -10.86 13.50
C SER A 230 -5.71 -9.48 14.05
N LEU A 231 -5.42 -9.31 15.34
CA LEU A 231 -5.58 -8.05 16.05
C LEU A 231 -4.28 -7.69 16.78
N GLY A 232 -3.73 -6.54 16.43
CA GLY A 232 -2.61 -5.92 17.14
C GLY A 232 -3.09 -4.74 17.97
N ILE A 233 -2.80 -4.76 19.27
CA ILE A 233 -3.11 -3.66 20.18
C ILE A 233 -1.82 -2.92 20.50
N VAL A 234 -1.79 -1.62 20.18
CA VAL A 234 -0.67 -0.75 20.54
C VAL A 234 -1.01 0.00 21.83
N ILE A 235 -0.27 -0.25 22.91
CA ILE A 235 -0.41 0.46 24.17
C ILE A 235 0.54 1.66 24.23
N SER A 236 0.09 2.73 24.88
CA SER A 236 0.89 3.94 25.13
C SER A 236 0.39 4.66 26.37
N ARG A 237 1.01 5.79 26.73
CA ARG A 237 0.51 6.65 27.82
C ARG A 237 -0.95 7.08 27.62
N LEU A 238 -1.41 7.17 26.36
CA LEU A 238 -2.79 7.57 26.05
C LEU A 238 -3.82 6.48 26.37
N THR A 239 -3.38 5.23 26.51
CA THR A 239 -4.25 4.09 26.84
C THR A 239 -4.91 4.29 28.21
N TYR A 240 -4.16 4.82 29.17
CA TYR A 240 -4.58 4.93 30.57
C TYR A 240 -5.45 6.16 30.89
N ILE A 241 -5.82 6.96 29.88
CA ILE A 241 -6.59 8.22 30.08
C ILE A 241 -8.06 7.93 30.38
N HIS A 242 -8.68 6.99 29.64
CA HIS A 242 -10.11 6.72 29.74
C HIS A 242 -10.34 5.46 30.58
N LEU A 243 -11.06 5.62 31.69
CA LEU A 243 -11.39 4.55 32.61
C LEU A 243 -12.71 3.88 32.23
N ASN A 244 -12.89 2.61 32.59
CA ASN A 244 -14.19 1.97 32.54
C ASN A 244 -15.13 2.54 33.61
N GLU A 245 -16.42 2.25 33.51
CA GLU A 245 -17.46 2.80 34.39
C GLU A 245 -17.20 2.48 35.86
N ARG A 246 -16.88 1.21 36.15
CA ARG A 246 -16.51 0.73 37.48
C ARG A 246 -15.35 1.53 38.08
N SER A 247 -14.28 1.73 37.32
CA SER A 247 -13.07 2.43 37.81
C SER A 247 -13.29 3.94 37.92
N THR A 248 -14.14 4.51 37.08
CA THR A 248 -14.56 5.91 37.20
C THR A 248 -15.30 6.13 38.52
N LEU A 249 -16.21 5.22 38.87
CA LEU A 249 -16.92 5.24 40.15
C LEU A 249 -15.95 5.02 41.31
N MET A 250 -15.08 4.02 41.25
CA MET A 250 -14.11 3.77 42.34
C MET A 250 -13.11 4.91 42.54
N LYS A 251 -12.74 5.63 41.48
CA LYS A 251 -11.85 6.79 41.56
C LYS A 251 -12.44 7.95 42.35
N SER A 252 -13.77 8.12 42.38
CA SER A 252 -14.40 9.17 43.19
C SER A 252 -14.29 8.88 44.69
N TYR A 253 -14.33 7.60 45.08
CA TYR A 253 -14.20 7.17 46.48
C TYR A 253 -12.75 6.99 46.93
N PHE A 254 -11.85 6.54 46.05
CA PHE A 254 -10.47 6.18 46.39
C PHE A 254 -9.42 6.88 45.49
N PRO A 255 -9.37 8.22 45.45
CA PRO A 255 -8.52 8.95 44.48
C PRO A 255 -7.03 8.63 44.58
N LEU A 256 -6.52 8.32 45.78
CA LEU A 256 -5.12 7.96 46.00
C LEU A 256 -4.74 6.61 45.36
N ALA A 257 -5.65 5.64 45.33
CA ALA A 257 -5.44 4.34 44.70
C ALA A 257 -5.33 4.45 43.18
N TYR A 258 -5.96 5.48 42.59
CA TYR A 258 -6.00 5.74 41.15
C TYR A 258 -4.96 6.78 40.69
N LYS A 259 -3.94 7.07 41.51
CA LYS A 259 -2.80 7.91 41.08
C LYS A 259 -2.07 7.30 39.88
N ASN A 260 -1.96 5.97 39.85
CA ASN A 260 -1.44 5.21 38.73
C ASN A 260 -2.54 4.25 38.22
N THR A 261 -3.17 4.61 37.11
CA THR A 261 -4.18 3.76 36.45
C THR A 261 -3.56 2.44 36.01
N ARG A 262 -4.22 1.32 36.29
CA ARG A 262 -3.81 -0.02 35.82
C ARG A 262 -4.53 -0.36 34.51
N LEU A 263 -3.97 -1.27 33.72
CA LEU A 263 -4.63 -1.75 32.48
C LEU A 263 -6.03 -2.32 32.73
N GLY A 264 -6.25 -2.97 33.88
CA GLY A 264 -7.55 -3.51 34.30
C GLY A 264 -8.66 -2.47 34.45
N ASP A 265 -8.29 -1.21 34.58
CA ASP A 265 -9.22 -0.09 34.82
C ASP A 265 -9.54 0.68 33.54
N VAL A 266 -8.87 0.33 32.42
CA VAL A 266 -8.95 1.05 31.16
C VAL A 266 -10.22 0.69 30.39
N LEU A 267 -10.85 1.72 29.82
CA LEU A 267 -12.03 1.58 28.96
C LEU A 267 -11.76 0.66 27.76
N GLY A 268 -12.60 -0.36 27.59
CA GLY A 268 -12.52 -1.29 26.47
C GLY A 268 -11.87 -2.63 26.80
N LEU A 269 -11.26 -2.81 27.97
CA LEU A 269 -10.61 -4.10 28.28
C LEU A 269 -11.63 -5.25 28.27
N ASP A 270 -12.76 -5.06 28.93
CA ASP A 270 -13.81 -6.08 29.05
C ASP A 270 -14.35 -6.45 27.66
N GLU A 271 -14.65 -5.46 26.83
CA GLU A 271 -15.10 -5.66 25.45
C GLU A 271 -14.05 -6.31 24.55
N LEU A 272 -12.76 -6.05 24.80
CA LEU A 272 -11.67 -6.68 24.08
C LEU A 272 -11.58 -8.17 24.44
N LEU A 273 -11.82 -8.51 25.70
CA LEU A 273 -11.82 -9.88 26.22
C LEU A 273 -13.05 -10.70 25.80
N GLU A 274 -14.08 -10.07 25.21
CA GLU A 274 -15.22 -10.76 24.58
C GLU A 274 -14.90 -11.28 23.18
N ILE A 275 -13.86 -10.75 22.52
CA ILE A 275 -13.50 -11.16 21.15
C ILE A 275 -12.94 -12.59 21.17
N ARG A 276 -13.37 -13.41 20.20
CA ARG A 276 -12.96 -14.82 20.04
C ARG A 276 -12.69 -15.17 18.57
N GLY A 277 -11.98 -16.27 18.33
CA GLY A 277 -11.73 -16.84 17.01
C GLY A 277 -10.61 -16.18 16.20
N LEU A 278 -9.68 -15.49 16.85
CA LEU A 278 -8.53 -14.89 16.16
C LEU A 278 -7.38 -15.90 16.02
N ASN A 279 -6.68 -15.86 14.89
CA ASN A 279 -5.51 -16.71 14.65
C ASN A 279 -4.24 -16.13 15.30
N ARG A 280 -4.15 -14.79 15.41
CA ARG A 280 -2.94 -14.11 15.87
C ARG A 280 -3.26 -12.83 16.61
N VAL A 281 -2.77 -12.72 17.83
CA VAL A 281 -2.88 -11.52 18.67
C VAL A 281 -1.50 -10.95 18.91
N GLU A 282 -1.38 -9.63 18.87
CA GLU A 282 -0.13 -8.94 19.17
C GLU A 282 -0.39 -7.77 20.10
N VAL A 283 0.54 -7.54 21.02
CA VAL A 283 0.55 -6.33 21.85
C VAL A 283 1.89 -5.66 21.67
N MET A 284 1.85 -4.41 21.25
CA MET A 284 3.01 -3.58 20.95
C MET A 284 3.01 -2.34 21.84
N ILE A 285 4.18 -1.80 22.14
CA ILE A 285 4.30 -0.50 22.78
C ILE A 285 4.51 0.54 21.68
N ALA A 286 3.79 1.66 21.73
CA ALA A 286 4.05 2.77 20.81
C ALA A 286 5.49 3.25 20.99
N HIS A 287 6.25 3.42 19.89
CA HIS A 287 7.65 3.86 19.95
C HIS A 287 7.76 5.18 20.73
N SER A 288 8.32 5.10 21.94
CA SER A 288 8.72 6.28 22.68
C SER A 288 10.10 6.72 22.19
N SER A 289 10.28 8.01 21.92
CA SER A 289 11.57 8.60 21.54
C SER A 289 12.65 8.49 22.63
N ARG A 290 12.31 7.93 23.79
CA ARG A 290 13.20 7.65 24.93
C ARG A 290 12.78 6.29 25.50
N GLY A 291 13.73 5.36 25.63
CA GLY A 291 13.51 3.94 25.93
C GLY A 291 12.36 3.65 26.90
N GLY A 292 11.52 2.68 26.55
CA GLY A 292 10.38 2.27 27.36
C GLY A 292 10.81 1.84 28.76
N THR A 293 10.03 2.20 29.76
CA THR A 293 10.24 1.75 31.15
C THR A 293 9.94 0.25 31.24
N GLN A 294 10.68 -0.51 32.06
CA GLN A 294 10.45 -1.95 32.28
C GLN A 294 8.99 -2.26 32.66
N SER A 295 8.31 -1.34 33.37
CA SER A 295 6.89 -1.46 33.70
C SER A 295 5.99 -1.52 32.47
N ASN A 296 6.28 -0.77 31.40
CA ASN A 296 5.46 -0.81 30.18
C ASN A 296 5.65 -2.13 29.43
N GLU A 297 6.83 -2.72 29.52
CA GLU A 297 7.13 -4.02 28.91
C GLU A 297 6.45 -5.16 29.67
N MET A 298 6.39 -5.09 31.00
CA MET A 298 5.62 -6.02 31.80
C MET A 298 4.12 -5.93 31.50
N ASP A 299 3.57 -4.72 31.41
CA ASP A 299 2.18 -4.50 30.98
C ASP A 299 1.91 -5.07 29.58
N ARG A 300 2.83 -4.86 28.63
CA ARG A 300 2.75 -5.43 27.28
C ARG A 300 2.73 -6.96 27.31
N ALA A 301 3.64 -7.58 28.06
CA ALA A 301 3.77 -9.03 28.15
C ALA A 301 2.55 -9.66 28.82
N ASN A 302 2.09 -9.11 29.95
CA ASN A 302 0.91 -9.58 30.67
C ASN A 302 -0.36 -9.44 29.82
N LEU A 303 -0.52 -8.32 29.12
CA LEU A 303 -1.66 -8.12 28.23
C LEU A 303 -1.59 -9.07 27.03
N LEU A 304 -0.40 -9.31 26.47
CA LEU A 304 -0.25 -10.27 25.38
C LEU A 304 -0.64 -11.68 25.81
N ASP A 305 -0.21 -12.12 26.98
CA ASP A 305 -0.54 -13.44 27.50
C ASP A 305 -2.05 -13.58 27.75
N LEU A 306 -2.65 -12.60 28.44
CA LEU A 306 -4.08 -12.55 28.70
C LEU A 306 -4.90 -12.58 27.40
N LEU A 307 -4.56 -11.74 26.43
CA LEU A 307 -5.30 -11.65 25.18
C LEU A 307 -5.07 -12.86 24.30
N SER A 308 -3.85 -13.41 24.25
CA SER A 308 -3.59 -14.62 23.47
C SER A 308 -4.37 -15.79 24.05
N GLY A 309 -4.38 -15.97 25.38
CA GLY A 309 -5.13 -17.06 26.02
C GLY A 309 -6.64 -16.99 25.82
N ARG A 310 -7.20 -15.79 25.59
CA ARG A 310 -8.64 -15.56 25.42
C ARG A 310 -9.08 -15.43 23.96
N LEU A 311 -8.47 -14.54 23.18
CA LEU A 311 -8.95 -14.17 21.85
C LEU A 311 -8.70 -15.26 20.79
N THR A 312 -7.77 -16.18 21.03
CA THR A 312 -7.51 -17.31 20.12
C THR A 312 -8.39 -18.53 20.40
N GLN A 313 -9.22 -18.50 21.45
CA GLN A 313 -10.22 -19.53 21.69
C GLN A 313 -11.26 -19.50 20.55
N PRO A 314 -11.84 -20.66 20.18
CA PRO A 314 -12.88 -20.72 19.15
C PRO A 314 -14.09 -19.86 19.54
N LYS A 315 -14.84 -19.40 18.53
CA LYS A 315 -16.13 -18.76 18.79
C LYS A 315 -17.09 -19.84 19.29
N GLU A 316 -17.94 -19.51 20.26
CA GLU A 316 -18.88 -20.44 20.90
C GLU A 316 -19.89 -21.10 19.93
N PHE A 317 -19.90 -20.70 18.64
CA PHE A 317 -20.80 -21.20 17.60
C PHE A 317 -20.21 -22.26 16.65
N ASP A 318 -18.95 -22.68 16.79
CA ASP A 318 -18.36 -23.70 15.89
C ASP A 318 -18.62 -25.17 16.34
N HIS A 319 -19.50 -25.40 17.30
CA HIS A 319 -19.83 -26.77 17.77
C HIS A 319 -21.09 -27.41 17.12
N ASP A 320 -21.83 -26.71 16.25
CA ASP A 320 -23.14 -27.20 15.75
C ASP A 320 -23.24 -27.45 14.23
N THR A 321 -22.13 -27.53 13.48
CA THR A 321 -22.16 -28.01 12.08
C THR A 321 -21.21 -29.19 11.85
N GLY A 322 -21.49 -30.26 12.60
CA GLY A 322 -20.95 -31.59 12.35
C GLY A 322 -22.08 -32.61 12.28
N LEU A 323 -22.91 -32.53 11.23
CA LEU A 323 -23.78 -33.60 10.75
C LEU A 323 -23.81 -33.58 9.22
#